data_AF-A0A4Y6PWI3-F1
#
_entry.id   AF-A0A4Y6PWI3-F1
#
_cell.length_a   1.000
_cell.length_b   1.000
_cell.length_c   1.000
_cell.angle_alpha   90.00
_cell.angle_beta   90.00
_cell.angle_gamma   90.00
#
_symmetry.space_group_name_H-M   'P 1'
#
loop_
_entity.id
_entity.type
_entity.pdbx_description
1 polymer ?
#
loop_
_entity_poly.entity_id
_entity_poly.type
_entity_poly.pdbx_seq_one_letter_code
_entity_poly.pdbx_strand_id
1 'polypeptide(L)'
;MSDELTIPATLIRREKYAPAWGVLLKPIEALISFFPSHRATKKGRQNAKQIRVLILGIGLAIMIFGGELGLILLGAAIMASALFLPMSEITKRSLLGRLKRARTQQVRDAKTQGELVHDGKRFILREDGKKLRRVLVDRGEHSLELRRRGESPCIGVRPPSGRKAESIWVCSPGHGSTPEEAQEISGEDVDIWAHVTPNDWDEIWKLLNK
;
A
#
# COMPACT_ATOMS: atom_id res chain seq x y z
N MET A 1 9.63 -29.88 32.68
CA MET A 1 8.68 -28.88 32.19
C MET A 1 9.53 -27.78 31.61
N SER A 2 9.48 -27.57 30.29
CA SER A 2 10.24 -26.48 29.67
C SER A 2 9.52 -25.18 29.99
N ASP A 3 10.21 -24.21 30.60
CA ASP A 3 9.63 -22.89 30.86
C ASP A 3 9.30 -22.23 29.51
N GLU A 4 8.02 -21.97 29.27
CA GLU A 4 7.54 -21.25 28.08
C GLU A 4 7.92 -19.78 28.24
N LEU A 5 8.87 -19.31 27.42
CA LEU A 5 9.26 -17.90 27.41
C LEU A 5 8.30 -17.13 26.51
N THR A 6 7.66 -16.09 27.06
CA THR A 6 6.75 -15.21 26.33
C THR A 6 7.31 -13.79 26.33
N ILE A 7 7.56 -13.27 25.14
CA ILE A 7 8.14 -11.95 24.90
C ILE A 7 7.09 -11.05 24.24
N PRO A 8 6.79 -9.87 24.82
CA PRO A 8 5.88 -8.92 24.18
C PRO A 8 6.48 -8.37 22.88
N ALA A 9 5.67 -8.31 21.83
CA ALA A 9 6.09 -7.80 20.53
C ALA A 9 5.06 -6.82 19.95
N THR A 10 5.53 -5.79 19.25
CA THR A 10 4.67 -4.95 18.41
C THR A 10 4.70 -5.48 16.99
N LEU A 11 3.58 -6.00 16.50
CA LEU A 11 3.48 -6.52 15.14
C LEU A 11 3.25 -5.38 14.16
N ILE A 12 4.02 -5.34 13.08
CA ILE A 12 3.84 -4.38 11.99
C ILE A 12 3.44 -5.13 10.73
N ARG A 13 2.26 -4.80 10.19
CA ARG A 13 1.71 -5.36 8.95
C ARG A 13 1.41 -4.27 7.93
N ARG A 14 1.66 -4.57 6.66
CA ARG A 14 1.20 -3.72 5.56
C ARG A 14 -0.26 -3.99 5.27
N GLU A 15 -1.12 -3.08 5.67
CA GLU A 15 -2.55 -3.16 5.41
C GLU A 15 -2.97 -2.20 4.30
N LYS A 16 -3.86 -2.67 3.43
CA LYS A 16 -4.55 -1.81 2.47
C LYS A 16 -5.73 -1.17 3.16
N TYR A 17 -5.78 0.15 3.13
CA TYR A 17 -6.90 0.90 3.70
C TYR A 17 -7.47 1.87 2.67
N ALA A 18 -8.75 2.18 2.86
CA ALA A 18 -9.42 3.25 2.15
C ALA A 18 -9.37 4.51 3.03
N PRO A 19 -8.64 5.56 2.63
CA PRO A 19 -8.62 6.79 3.41
C PRO A 19 -10.02 7.42 3.50
N ALA A 20 -10.34 8.01 4.66
CA ALA A 20 -11.63 8.68 4.89
C ALA A 20 -11.89 9.80 3.87
N TRP A 21 -10.84 10.55 3.50
CA TRP A 21 -10.92 11.59 2.46
C TRP A 21 -11.21 11.02 1.06
N GLY A 22 -11.04 9.71 0.84
CA GLY A 22 -11.38 9.04 -0.42
C GLY A 22 -12.87 9.12 -0.77
N VAL A 23 -13.75 9.42 0.20
CA VAL A 23 -15.18 9.71 -0.05
C VAL A 23 -15.34 10.98 -0.91
N LEU A 24 -14.48 11.98 -0.74
CA LEU A 24 -14.51 13.24 -1.50
C LEU A 24 -14.17 13.02 -2.99
N LEU A 25 -13.53 11.91 -3.34
CA LEU A 25 -13.23 11.58 -4.73
C LEU A 25 -14.42 10.96 -5.50
N LYS A 26 -15.45 10.47 -4.80
CA LYS A 26 -16.65 9.89 -5.44
C LYS A 26 -17.37 10.87 -6.39
N PRO A 27 -17.69 12.11 -5.99
CA PRO A 27 -18.34 13.06 -6.91
C PRO A 27 -17.46 13.40 -8.12
N ILE A 28 -16.14 13.48 -7.95
CA ILE A 28 -15.19 13.71 -9.05
C ILE A 28 -15.19 12.53 -10.03
N GLU A 29 -15.18 11.29 -9.52
CA GLU A 29 -15.30 10.07 -10.33
C GLU A 29 -16.61 10.06 -11.12
N ALA A 30 -17.73 10.43 -10.49
CA ALA A 30 -19.02 10.54 -11.14
C ALA A 30 -18.99 11.59 -12.26
N LEU A 31 -18.46 12.79 -11.99
CA LEU A 31 -18.33 13.86 -13.00
C LEU A 31 -17.53 13.41 -14.22
N ILE A 32 -16.36 12.79 -14.01
CA ILE A 32 -15.51 12.29 -15.10
C ILE A 32 -16.21 11.16 -15.87
N SER A 33 -17.05 10.35 -15.20
CA SER A 33 -17.80 9.29 -15.86
C SER A 33 -18.81 9.82 -16.88
N PHE A 34 -19.37 11.01 -16.67
CA PHE A 34 -20.31 11.66 -17.59
C PHE A 34 -19.61 12.34 -18.78
N PHE A 35 -18.30 12.59 -18.72
CA PHE A 35 -17.60 13.26 -19.80
C PHE A 35 -17.57 12.43 -21.10
N PRO A 36 -17.81 13.07 -22.26
CA PRO A 36 -17.81 12.37 -23.54
C PRO A 36 -16.42 11.83 -23.86
N SER A 37 -16.36 10.60 -24.33
CA SER A 37 -15.11 9.93 -24.71
C SER A 37 -15.13 9.44 -26.15
N HIS A 38 -13.96 9.40 -26.79
CA HIS A 38 -13.80 8.88 -28.14
C HIS A 38 -12.83 7.70 -28.20
N ARG A 39 -13.08 6.76 -29.12
CA ARG A 39 -12.16 5.68 -29.46
C ARG A 39 -11.01 6.19 -30.33
N ALA A 40 -9.84 5.58 -30.20
CA ALA A 40 -8.65 5.89 -31.00
C ALA A 40 -8.72 5.38 -32.46
N THR A 41 -9.91 5.37 -33.08
CA THR A 41 -10.11 5.01 -34.49
C THR A 41 -10.17 6.26 -35.38
N LYS A 42 -10.02 6.12 -36.70
CA LYS A 42 -10.15 7.26 -37.65
C LYS A 42 -11.53 7.93 -37.52
N LYS A 43 -12.61 7.15 -37.51
CA LYS A 43 -14.01 7.62 -37.32
C LYS A 43 -14.22 8.24 -35.93
N GLY A 44 -13.64 7.66 -34.88
CA GLY A 44 -13.71 8.20 -33.52
C GLY A 44 -13.05 9.57 -33.37
N ARG A 45 -11.90 9.77 -34.02
CA ARG A 45 -11.21 11.07 -34.06
C ARG A 45 -11.99 12.14 -34.85
N GLN A 46 -12.67 11.76 -35.94
CA GLN A 46 -13.53 12.68 -36.68
C GLN A 46 -14.75 13.12 -35.86
N ASN A 47 -15.43 12.17 -35.22
CA ASN A 47 -16.55 12.48 -34.32
C ASN A 47 -16.08 13.36 -33.14
N ALA A 48 -14.89 13.12 -32.59
CA ALA A 48 -14.32 13.96 -31.55
C ALA A 48 -14.14 15.43 -31.99
N LYS A 49 -13.68 15.66 -33.23
CA LYS A 49 -13.59 17.02 -33.80
C LYS A 49 -14.96 17.66 -33.94
N GLN A 50 -15.97 16.92 -34.41
CA GLN A 50 -17.34 17.43 -34.52
C GLN A 50 -17.91 17.84 -33.17
N ILE A 51 -17.73 17.01 -32.13
CA ILE A 51 -18.15 17.32 -30.77
C ILE A 51 -17.44 18.58 -30.25
N ARG A 52 -16.14 18.76 -30.51
CA ARG A 52 -15.43 19.99 -30.12
C ARG A 52 -16.01 21.22 -30.78
N VAL A 53 -16.27 21.16 -32.09
CA VAL A 53 -16.88 22.26 -32.83
C VAL A 53 -18.27 22.57 -32.27
N LEU A 54 -19.06 21.55 -31.94
CA LEU A 54 -20.37 21.72 -31.30
C LEU A 54 -20.25 22.42 -29.93
N ILE A 55 -19.33 21.98 -29.07
CA ILE A 55 -19.08 22.61 -27.77
C ILE A 55 -18.69 24.08 -27.94
N LEU A 56 -17.78 24.37 -28.88
CA LEU A 56 -17.37 25.75 -29.18
C LEU A 56 -18.54 26.60 -29.68
N GLY A 57 -19.37 26.05 -30.57
CA GLY A 57 -20.56 26.73 -31.08
C GLY A 57 -21.60 27.03 -30.00
N ILE A 58 -21.85 26.08 -29.09
CA ILE A 58 -22.74 26.28 -27.94
C ILE A 58 -22.19 27.38 -27.02
N GLY A 59 -20.91 27.29 -26.66
CA GLY A 59 -20.29 28.30 -25.80
C GLY A 59 -20.31 29.70 -26.43
N LEU A 60 -20.02 29.81 -27.72
CA LEU A 60 -20.11 31.06 -28.46
C LEU A 60 -21.55 31.61 -28.50
N ALA A 61 -22.55 30.76 -28.75
CA ALA A 61 -23.95 31.17 -28.73
C ALA A 61 -24.37 31.71 -27.35
N ILE A 62 -23.98 31.05 -26.26
CA ILE A 62 -24.25 31.53 -24.90
C ILE A 62 -23.59 32.89 -24.64
N MET A 63 -22.36 33.10 -25.13
CA MET A 63 -21.68 34.40 -24.98
C MET A 63 -22.37 35.51 -25.78
N ILE A 64 -22.83 35.24 -27.00
CA ILE A 64 -23.46 36.25 -27.87
C ILE A 64 -24.89 36.58 -27.40
N PHE A 65 -25.69 35.57 -27.06
CA PHE A 65 -27.10 35.74 -26.75
C PHE A 65 -27.40 35.88 -25.25
N GLY A 66 -26.41 35.65 -24.38
CA GLY A 66 -26.60 35.68 -22.93
C GLY A 66 -26.79 37.08 -22.35
N GLY A 67 -26.22 38.13 -22.94
CA GLY A 67 -26.41 39.52 -22.52
C GLY A 67 -25.87 39.90 -21.13
N GLU A 68 -25.50 38.94 -20.30
CA GLU A 68 -25.01 39.13 -18.93
C GLU A 68 -23.59 38.56 -18.75
N LEU A 69 -22.80 39.21 -17.89
CA LEU A 69 -21.41 38.79 -17.60
C LEU A 69 -21.31 37.33 -17.13
N GLY A 70 -22.28 36.87 -16.32
CA GLY A 70 -22.32 35.50 -15.83
C GLY A 70 -22.47 34.47 -16.96
N LEU A 71 -23.29 34.77 -17.97
CA LEU A 71 -23.47 33.91 -19.14
C LEU A 71 -22.27 33.96 -20.08
N ILE A 72 -21.61 35.12 -20.20
CA ILE A 72 -20.35 35.23 -20.95
C ILE A 72 -19.28 34.34 -20.31
N LEU A 73 -19.12 34.37 -18.98
CA LEU A 73 -18.18 33.50 -18.26
C LEU A 73 -18.53 32.02 -18.40
N LEU A 74 -19.82 31.68 -18.32
CA LEU A 74 -20.30 30.30 -18.52
C LEU A 74 -20.00 29.81 -19.94
N GLY A 75 -20.27 30.63 -20.96
CA GLY A 75 -19.97 30.32 -22.34
C GLY A 75 -18.46 30.14 -22.58
N ALA A 76 -17.62 31.01 -22.00
CA ALA A 76 -16.17 30.87 -22.03
C ALA A 76 -15.69 29.58 -21.35
N ALA A 77 -16.27 29.19 -20.22
CA ALA A 77 -15.96 27.94 -19.53
C ALA A 77 -16.36 26.71 -20.37
N ILE A 78 -17.52 26.74 -21.03
CA ILE A 78 -17.96 25.70 -21.97
C ILE A 78 -16.98 25.60 -23.14
N MET A 79 -16.58 26.71 -23.76
CA MET A 79 -15.59 26.70 -24.83
C MET A 79 -14.24 26.14 -24.37
N ALA A 80 -13.77 26.55 -23.19
CA ALA A 80 -12.51 26.05 -22.61
C ALA A 80 -12.54 24.52 -22.41
N SER A 81 -13.70 23.94 -22.10
CA SER A 81 -13.85 22.49 -21.97
C SER A 81 -13.54 21.72 -23.27
N ALA A 82 -13.69 22.33 -24.45
CA ALA A 82 -13.38 21.72 -25.75
C ALA A 82 -11.88 21.40 -25.93
N LEU A 83 -10.99 22.00 -25.14
CA LEU A 83 -9.57 21.65 -25.11
C LEU A 83 -9.34 20.24 -24.58
N PHE A 84 -10.14 19.84 -23.60
CA PHE A 84 -10.00 18.58 -22.88
C PHE A 84 -11.03 17.53 -23.32
N LEU A 85 -12.18 17.96 -23.83
CA LEU A 85 -13.29 17.12 -24.28
C LEU A 85 -13.41 17.06 -25.81
N PRO A 86 -13.91 15.94 -26.39
CA PRO A 86 -14.07 14.66 -25.72
C PRO A 86 -12.70 13.99 -25.50
N MET A 87 -12.50 13.45 -24.31
CA MET A 87 -11.23 12.80 -23.93
C MET A 87 -11.10 11.42 -24.61
N SER A 88 -9.88 10.89 -24.74
CA SER A 88 -9.73 9.53 -25.25
C SER A 88 -10.28 8.51 -24.24
N GLU A 89 -10.86 7.40 -24.71
CA GLU A 89 -11.31 6.31 -23.82
C GLU A 89 -10.18 5.81 -22.91
N ILE A 90 -8.95 5.74 -23.43
CA ILE A 90 -7.76 5.32 -22.68
C ILE A 90 -7.48 6.30 -21.54
N THR A 91 -7.50 7.61 -21.83
CA THR A 91 -7.29 8.66 -20.82
C THR A 91 -8.40 8.62 -19.76
N LYS A 92 -9.66 8.44 -20.16
CA LYS A 92 -10.80 8.33 -19.24
C LYS A 92 -10.66 7.14 -18.30
N ARG A 93 -10.35 5.96 -18.85
CA ARG A 93 -10.11 4.74 -18.06
C ARG A 93 -8.92 4.90 -17.11
N SER A 94 -7.83 5.52 -17.58
CA SER A 94 -6.66 5.78 -16.76
C SER A 94 -6.97 6.71 -15.58
N LEU A 95 -7.69 7.82 -15.82
CA LEU A 95 -8.09 8.77 -14.78
C LEU A 95 -9.03 8.14 -13.74
N LEU A 96 -10.07 7.43 -14.19
CA LEU A 96 -10.96 6.70 -13.29
C LEU A 96 -10.20 5.63 -12.50
N GLY A 97 -9.27 4.92 -13.13
CA GLY A 97 -8.39 3.97 -12.47
C GLY A 97 -7.53 4.63 -11.39
N ARG A 98 -6.90 5.78 -11.69
CA ARG A 98 -6.10 6.55 -10.73
C ARG A 98 -6.93 7.01 -9.54
N LEU A 99 -8.13 7.55 -9.77
CA LEU A 99 -9.04 7.97 -8.71
C LEU A 99 -9.48 6.79 -7.83
N LYS A 100 -9.82 5.65 -8.45
CA LYS A 100 -10.17 4.43 -7.73
C LYS A 100 -9.01 3.93 -6.86
N ARG A 101 -7.77 3.93 -7.38
CA ARG A 101 -6.57 3.54 -6.62
C ARG A 101 -6.31 4.50 -5.46
N ALA A 102 -6.37 5.81 -5.70
CA ALA A 102 -6.21 6.82 -4.67
C ALA A 102 -7.24 6.66 -3.53
N ARG A 103 -8.47 6.23 -3.86
CA ARG A 103 -9.53 5.96 -2.88
C ARG A 103 -9.37 4.65 -2.10
N THR A 104 -8.78 3.60 -2.69
CA THR A 104 -8.95 2.22 -2.17
C THR A 104 -7.66 1.44 -1.95
N GLN A 105 -6.51 1.94 -2.43
CA GLN A 105 -5.26 1.19 -2.43
C GLN A 105 -4.14 1.97 -1.76
N GLN A 106 -4.44 2.62 -0.64
CA GLN A 106 -3.37 3.17 0.19
C GLN A 106 -2.84 2.07 1.11
N VAL A 107 -1.51 2.00 1.21
CA VAL A 107 -0.82 1.04 2.07
C VAL A 107 -0.36 1.79 3.30
N ARG A 108 -0.64 1.24 4.49
CA ARG A 108 -0.12 1.76 5.76
C ARG A 108 0.43 0.61 6.57
N ASP A 109 1.49 0.91 7.33
CA ASP A 109 1.97 0.04 8.39
C ASP A 109 1.00 0.13 9.58
N ALA A 110 0.20 -0.91 9.77
CA ALA A 110 -0.65 -1.10 10.92
C ALA A 110 0.18 -1.71 12.06
N LYS A 111 0.06 -1.14 13.26
CA LYS A 111 0.74 -1.62 14.47
C LYS A 111 -0.28 -2.29 15.37
N THR A 112 -0.07 -3.55 15.71
CA THR A 112 -0.88 -4.31 16.66
C THR A 112 -0.01 -4.89 17.76
N GLN A 113 -0.59 -5.15 18.92
CA GLN A 113 0.12 -5.85 20.00
C GLN A 113 0.11 -7.36 19.70
N GLY A 114 1.22 -8.02 19.99
CA GLY A 114 1.37 -9.45 19.85
C GLY A 114 2.45 -9.99 20.75
N GLU A 115 2.76 -11.26 20.59
CA GLU A 115 3.69 -11.98 21.46
C GLU A 115 4.53 -12.95 20.64
N LEU A 116 5.80 -13.06 21.03
CA LEU A 116 6.71 -14.10 20.58
C LEU A 116 6.85 -15.11 21.70
N VAL A 117 6.59 -16.37 21.39
CA VAL A 117 6.60 -17.46 22.36
C VAL A 117 7.62 -18.50 21.95
N HIS A 118 8.46 -18.89 22.91
CA HIS A 118 9.41 -19.98 22.76
C HIS A 118 9.14 -21.08 23.78
N ASP A 119 8.70 -22.26 23.31
CA ASP A 119 8.38 -23.42 24.16
C ASP A 119 9.55 -24.40 24.37
N GLY A 120 10.77 -23.97 24.01
CA GLY A 120 11.97 -24.80 23.99
C GLY A 120 12.14 -25.61 22.70
N LYS A 121 11.11 -25.73 21.86
CA LYS A 121 11.18 -26.44 20.57
C LYS A 121 10.75 -25.60 19.38
N ARG A 122 9.88 -24.62 19.61
CA ARG A 122 9.20 -23.84 18.59
C ARG A 122 9.28 -22.38 18.94
N PHE A 123 9.44 -21.58 17.89
CA PHE A 123 9.24 -20.15 17.92
C PHE A 123 7.87 -19.84 17.31
N ILE A 124 7.01 -19.19 18.08
CA ILE A 124 5.59 -18.99 17.74
C ILE A 124 5.27 -17.50 17.80
N LEU A 125 4.71 -16.97 16.72
CA LEU A 125 4.18 -15.61 16.68
C LEU A 125 2.67 -15.64 16.97
N ARG A 126 2.22 -14.91 18.00
CA ARG A 126 0.82 -14.79 18.40
C ARG A 126 0.33 -13.34 18.33
N GLU A 127 -0.96 -13.17 18.06
CA GLU A 127 -1.72 -11.92 18.15
C GLU A 127 -3.08 -12.24 18.79
N ASP A 128 -3.43 -11.54 19.86
CA ASP A 128 -4.67 -11.75 20.62
C ASP A 128 -4.94 -13.23 20.97
N GLY A 129 -3.89 -13.95 21.42
CA GLY A 129 -3.94 -15.38 21.74
C GLY A 129 -4.05 -16.33 20.53
N LYS A 130 -4.17 -15.81 19.30
CA LYS A 130 -4.20 -16.62 18.07
C LYS A 130 -2.80 -16.79 17.50
N LYS A 131 -2.49 -18.03 17.13
CA LYS A 131 -1.23 -18.37 16.45
C LYS A 131 -1.24 -17.90 15.00
N LEU A 132 -0.29 -17.06 14.64
CA LEU A 132 -0.06 -16.57 13.28
C LEU A 132 0.95 -17.42 12.52
N ARG A 133 2.13 -17.61 13.12
CA ARG A 133 3.26 -18.35 12.53
C ARG A 133 3.91 -19.25 13.57
N ARG A 134 4.55 -20.32 13.09
CA ARG A 134 5.31 -21.27 13.92
C ARG A 134 6.48 -21.81 13.13
N VAL A 135 7.67 -21.70 13.70
CA VAL A 135 8.89 -22.32 13.19
C VAL A 135 9.45 -23.28 14.24
N LEU A 136 9.88 -24.47 13.81
CA LEU A 136 10.58 -25.42 14.67
C LEU A 136 12.05 -25.02 14.77
N VAL A 137 12.58 -24.97 15.98
CA VAL A 137 13.94 -24.50 16.28
C VAL A 137 14.81 -25.61 16.88
N ASP A 138 14.21 -26.65 17.47
CA ASP A 138 14.90 -27.73 18.21
C ASP A 138 15.80 -28.66 17.38
N ARG A 139 15.60 -28.74 16.07
CA ARG A 139 16.30 -29.73 15.23
C ARG A 139 17.50 -29.20 14.45
N GLY A 140 17.87 -27.92 14.60
CA GLY A 140 18.95 -27.30 13.81
C GLY A 140 18.68 -27.23 12.30
N GLU A 141 17.52 -27.67 11.82
CA GLU A 141 17.11 -27.62 10.42
C GLU A 141 16.56 -26.24 10.00
N HIS A 142 16.40 -25.31 10.94
CA HIS A 142 16.00 -23.94 10.67
C HIS A 142 17.20 -23.14 10.21
N SER A 143 16.97 -22.12 9.37
CA SER A 143 18.01 -21.16 9.03
C SER A 143 17.74 -19.81 9.67
N LEU A 144 18.78 -19.21 10.23
CA LEU A 144 18.77 -17.87 10.77
C LEU A 144 19.35 -16.91 9.73
N GLU A 145 18.64 -15.82 9.47
CA GLU A 145 19.15 -14.74 8.64
C GLU A 145 19.21 -13.44 9.43
N LEU A 146 20.42 -12.91 9.59
CA LEU A 146 20.63 -11.56 10.06
C LEU A 146 20.49 -10.58 8.89
N ARG A 147 19.61 -9.60 9.07
CA ARG A 147 19.36 -8.51 8.12
C ARG A 147 19.22 -7.19 8.86
N ARG A 148 19.18 -6.10 8.11
CA ARG A 148 18.92 -4.76 8.64
C ARG A 148 17.73 -4.10 7.97
N ARG A 149 16.90 -3.41 8.74
CA ARG A 149 15.80 -2.56 8.26
C ARG A 149 16.06 -1.13 8.73
N GLY A 150 16.58 -0.28 7.85
CA GLY A 150 17.13 1.02 8.25
C GLY A 150 18.28 0.82 9.24
N GLU A 151 18.14 1.40 10.43
CA GLU A 151 19.11 1.27 11.54
C GLU A 151 18.81 0.12 12.49
N SER A 152 17.71 -0.61 12.28
CA SER A 152 17.27 -1.68 13.19
C SER A 152 17.80 -3.04 12.73
N PRO A 153 18.47 -3.81 13.61
CA PRO A 153 18.82 -5.19 13.32
C PRO A 153 17.55 -6.05 13.31
N CYS A 154 17.53 -7.04 12.41
CA CYS A 154 16.43 -7.98 12.22
C CYS A 154 16.95 -9.42 12.07
N ILE A 155 16.28 -10.38 12.73
CA ILE A 155 16.55 -11.81 12.64
C ILE A 155 15.35 -12.46 11.97
N GLY A 156 15.59 -13.15 10.87
CA GLY A 156 14.62 -14.02 10.22
C GLY A 156 14.84 -15.46 10.64
N VAL A 157 13.87 -16.06 11.34
CA VAL A 157 13.83 -17.49 11.64
C VAL A 157 13.05 -18.18 10.54
N ARG A 158 13.72 -18.96 9.70
CA ARG A 158 13.10 -19.66 8.56
C ARG A 158 12.89 -21.15 8.85
N PRO A 159 11.74 -21.71 8.45
CA PRO A 159 11.53 -23.15 8.52
C PRO A 159 12.41 -23.90 7.51
N PRO A 160 12.66 -25.20 7.74
CA PRO A 160 13.41 -26.05 6.81
C PRO A 160 12.81 -26.10 5.40
N SER A 161 11.50 -25.85 5.29
CA SER A 161 10.79 -25.79 4.01
C SER A 161 11.25 -24.64 3.10
N GLY A 162 12.00 -23.66 3.62
CA GLY A 162 12.46 -22.47 2.90
C GLY A 162 11.32 -21.51 2.51
N ARG A 163 10.08 -21.78 2.93
CA ARG A 163 8.91 -20.96 2.58
C ARG A 163 8.98 -19.62 3.30
N LYS A 164 9.26 -18.55 2.55
CA LYS A 164 9.31 -17.16 3.06
C LYS A 164 8.05 -16.77 3.85
N ALA A 165 6.87 -17.17 3.38
CA ALA A 165 5.58 -16.88 4.03
C ALA A 165 5.42 -17.50 5.44
N GLU A 166 6.24 -18.49 5.80
CA GLU A 166 6.20 -19.16 7.10
C GLU A 166 7.30 -18.64 8.06
N SER A 167 8.21 -17.78 7.57
CA SER A 167 9.31 -17.22 8.37
C SER A 167 8.81 -16.25 9.46
N ILE A 168 9.50 -16.21 10.59
CA ILE A 168 9.24 -15.22 11.64
C ILE A 168 10.38 -14.21 11.61
N TRP A 169 10.04 -12.95 11.37
CA TRP A 169 11.00 -11.85 11.39
C TRP A 169 10.83 -11.03 12.65
N VAL A 170 11.91 -10.97 13.43
CA VAL A 170 12.01 -10.15 14.64
C VAL A 170 12.94 -8.99 14.34
N CYS A 171 12.59 -7.77 14.77
CA CYS A 171 13.46 -6.60 14.67
C CYS A 171 13.52 -5.87 16.01
N SER A 172 14.65 -5.22 16.31
CA SER A 172 14.80 -4.40 17.51
C SER A 172 15.05 -2.93 17.13
N PRO A 173 14.01 -2.09 17.03
CA PRO A 173 14.20 -0.67 16.77
C PRO A 173 14.96 0.01 17.93
N GLY A 174 16.01 0.76 17.60
CA GLY A 174 16.84 1.46 18.58
C GLY A 174 17.97 0.63 19.19
N HIS A 175 18.15 -0.63 18.77
CA HIS A 175 19.33 -1.40 19.12
C HIS A 175 20.51 -0.94 18.24
N GLY A 176 21.40 -0.13 18.82
CA GLY A 176 22.38 0.70 18.12
C GLY A 176 23.55 -0.04 17.45
N SER A 177 23.57 -1.37 17.44
CA SER A 177 24.61 -2.16 16.78
C SER A 177 23.97 -3.23 15.91
N THR A 178 23.91 -2.95 14.61
CA THR A 178 23.62 -3.96 13.59
C THR A 178 24.95 -4.51 13.08
N PRO A 179 25.12 -5.83 12.91
CA PRO A 179 26.35 -6.39 12.33
C PRO A 179 26.64 -5.73 10.97
N GLU A 180 27.88 -5.31 10.71
CA GLU A 180 28.25 -4.62 9.44
C GLU A 180 27.95 -5.48 8.20
N GLU A 181 27.96 -6.80 8.36
CA GLU A 181 27.66 -7.78 7.31
C GLU A 181 26.15 -7.95 7.02
N ALA A 182 25.27 -7.32 7.80
CA ALA A 182 23.83 -7.45 7.64
C ALA A 182 23.33 -6.77 6.37
N GLN A 183 22.85 -7.59 5.43
CA GLN A 183 22.23 -7.09 4.21
C GLN A 183 20.89 -6.40 4.52
N GLU A 184 20.60 -5.33 3.78
CA GLU A 184 19.33 -4.62 3.88
C GLU A 184 18.18 -5.48 3.37
N ILE A 185 17.09 -5.57 4.13
CA ILE A 185 15.91 -6.33 3.75
C ILE A 185 14.87 -5.42 3.12
N SER A 186 14.38 -5.83 1.94
CA SER A 186 13.25 -5.16 1.31
C SER A 186 11.99 -5.41 2.13
N GLY A 187 11.22 -4.36 2.41
CA GLY A 187 9.94 -4.48 3.10
C GLY A 187 8.87 -5.27 2.32
N GLU A 188 9.14 -5.67 1.06
CA GLU A 188 8.28 -6.55 0.27
C GLU A 188 8.52 -8.05 0.54
N ASP A 189 9.66 -8.42 1.15
CA ASP A 189 9.99 -9.83 1.42
C ASP A 189 9.30 -10.38 2.68
N VAL A 190 8.67 -9.52 3.48
CA VAL A 190 8.15 -9.86 4.82
C VAL A 190 6.75 -9.29 5.02
N ASP A 191 5.79 -10.18 5.28
CA ASP A 191 4.39 -9.78 5.47
C ASP A 191 4.11 -9.24 6.90
N ILE A 192 4.83 -9.74 7.91
CA ILE A 192 4.64 -9.40 9.33
C ILE A 192 6.01 -9.26 10.01
N TRP A 193 6.25 -8.08 10.60
CA TRP A 193 7.42 -7.82 11.43
C TRP A 193 7.05 -7.87 12.90
N ALA A 194 7.83 -8.56 13.73
CA ALA A 194 7.70 -8.52 15.18
C ALA A 194 8.76 -7.59 15.77
N HIS A 195 8.35 -6.43 16.27
CA HIS A 195 9.27 -5.48 16.92
C HIS A 195 9.34 -5.79 18.41
N VAL A 196 10.55 -5.97 18.94
CA VAL A 196 10.82 -6.26 20.35
C VAL A 196 11.67 -5.16 20.96
N THR A 197 11.80 -5.14 22.29
CA THR A 197 12.71 -4.20 22.95
C THR A 197 14.18 -4.64 22.78
N PRO A 198 15.16 -3.73 22.94
CA PRO A 198 16.57 -4.10 22.90
C PRO A 198 16.99 -5.16 23.93
N ASN A 199 16.33 -5.20 25.10
CA ASN A 199 16.63 -6.20 26.13
C ASN A 199 16.14 -7.60 25.70
N ASP A 200 14.92 -7.67 25.16
CA ASP A 200 14.34 -8.93 24.68
C ASP A 200 15.08 -9.46 23.44
N TRP A 201 15.65 -8.56 22.64
CA TRP A 201 16.45 -8.91 21.47
C TRP A 201 17.65 -9.78 21.83
N ASP A 202 18.42 -9.37 22.85
CA ASP A 202 19.60 -10.11 23.30
C ASP A 202 19.22 -11.49 23.84
N GLU A 203 18.05 -11.60 24.47
CA GLU A 203 17.51 -12.87 24.95
C GLU A 203 17.13 -13.78 23.77
N ILE A 204 16.41 -13.26 22.76
CA ILE A 204 16.07 -13.99 21.54
C ILE A 204 17.33 -14.45 20.82
N TRP A 205 18.35 -13.59 20.70
CA TRP A 205 19.60 -13.94 20.04
C TRP A 205 20.34 -15.07 20.75
N LYS A 206 20.38 -15.05 22.08
CA LYS A 206 20.94 -16.14 22.89
C LYS A 206 20.15 -17.44 22.78
N LEU A 207 18.84 -17.38 22.60
CA LEU A 207 18.00 -18.58 22.45
C LEU A 207 18.18 -19.25 21.09
N LEU A 208 18.31 -18.45 20.03
CA LEU A 208 18.41 -18.96 18.67
C LEU A 208 19.81 -19.47 18.31
N ASN A 209 20.86 -19.00 18.99
CA ASN A 209 22.25 -19.44 18.77
C ASN A 209 22.72 -20.57 19.70
N LYS A 210 21.82 -21.18 20.48
CA LYS A 210 22.13 -22.38 21.28
C LYS A 210 21.91 -23.64 20.47
#